data_AF-A0A7C6GFB5-F1
#
_entry.id   AF-A0A7C6GFB5-F1
#
_cell.length_a   1.000
_cell.length_b   1.000
_cell.length_c   1.000
_cell.angle_alpha   90.00
_cell.angle_beta   90.00
_cell.angle_gamma   90.00
#
_symmetry.space_group_name_H-M   'P 1'
#
loop_
_entity.id
_entity.type
_entity.pdbx_description
1 polymer ?
#
loop_
_entity_poly.entity_id
_entity_poly.type
_entity_poly.pdbx_seq_one_letter_code
_entity_poly.pdbx_strand_id
1 'polypeptide(L)'
;MKKKLILIILIITLSILTFLLIIKYVRKNNVEDEAKIINKIEEYGYVLEDNMPKLHKTYFDELVELLNKTDIDEEKYANLVVKLFISDFYNIENKITKNDVGGLQYIHSTIKDNVALNARNTIYKYIENNIDGKRTQELPKVTDVNIVDTKQVTYTYGDQRDEKAYIVKVSWKYKADLGYQKEASITLVHEGKKLSIVELK
;
A
#
# COMPACT_ATOMS: atom_id res chain seq x y z
N MET A 1 -16.10 15.16 61.62
CA MET A 1 -16.58 14.95 60.23
C MET A 1 -15.77 15.68 59.17
N LYS A 2 -15.49 16.99 59.30
CA LYS A 2 -14.77 17.78 58.27
C LYS A 2 -13.39 17.23 57.85
N LYS A 3 -12.54 16.78 58.79
CA LYS A 3 -11.21 16.21 58.48
C LYS A 3 -11.25 14.88 57.70
N LYS A 4 -12.23 14.01 57.98
CA LYS A 4 -12.45 12.76 57.22
C LYS A 4 -12.97 13.04 55.81
N LEU A 5 -13.82 14.06 55.66
CA LEU A 5 -14.31 14.53 54.36
C LEU A 5 -13.18 15.08 53.47
N ILE A 6 -12.28 15.89 54.05
CA ILE A 6 -11.10 16.44 53.36
C ILE A 6 -10.15 15.32 52.90
N LEU A 7 -9.93 14.30 53.74
CA LEU A 7 -9.07 13.17 53.39
C LEU A 7 -9.66 12.32 52.24
N ILE A 8 -10.98 12.12 52.22
CA ILE A 8 -11.68 11.41 51.14
C ILE A 8 -11.57 12.20 49.83
N ILE A 9 -11.76 13.51 49.87
CA ILE A 9 -11.61 14.38 48.67
C ILE A 9 -10.17 14.30 48.14
N LEU A 10 -9.16 14.30 49.01
CA LEU A 10 -7.75 14.20 48.61
C LEU A 10 -7.45 12.87 47.90
N ILE A 11 -7.95 11.75 48.42
CA ILE A 11 -7.78 10.43 47.82
C ILE A 11 -8.48 10.35 46.45
N ILE A 12 -9.69 10.90 46.34
CA ILE A 12 -10.42 10.96 45.07
C ILE A 12 -9.64 11.79 44.04
N THR A 13 -9.11 12.96 44.44
CA THR A 13 -8.31 13.79 43.54
C THR A 13 -7.03 13.10 43.08
N LEU A 14 -6.37 12.34 43.96
CA LEU A 14 -5.15 11.60 43.62
C LEU A 14 -5.45 10.45 42.65
N SER A 15 -6.54 9.72 42.87
CA SER A 15 -7.01 8.65 41.99
C SER A 15 -7.43 9.16 40.61
N ILE A 16 -8.04 10.34 40.54
CA ILE A 16 -8.37 10.99 39.25
C ILE A 16 -7.07 11.37 38.52
N LEU A 17 -6.07 11.90 39.23
CA LEU A 17 -4.79 12.29 38.63
C LEU A 17 -4.04 11.08 38.05
N THR A 18 -3.97 9.97 38.77
CA THR A 18 -3.31 8.74 38.30
C THR A 18 -4.07 8.12 37.14
N PHE A 19 -5.41 8.12 37.17
CA PHE A 19 -6.24 7.66 36.07
C PHE A 19 -6.04 8.51 34.79
N LEU A 20 -5.93 9.85 34.92
CA LEU A 20 -5.63 10.73 33.80
C LEU A 20 -4.22 10.50 33.22
N LEU A 21 -3.23 10.20 34.06
CA LEU A 21 -1.88 9.84 33.62
C LEU A 21 -1.87 8.49 32.89
N ILE A 22 -2.62 7.49 33.37
CA ILE A 22 -2.79 6.20 32.70
C ILE A 22 -3.50 6.40 31.35
N ILE A 23 -4.57 7.19 31.28
CA ILE A 23 -5.24 7.53 30.01
C ILE A 23 -4.24 8.19 29.06
N LYS A 24 -3.44 9.17 29.51
CA LYS A 24 -2.45 9.85 28.65
C LYS A 24 -1.36 8.89 28.17
N TYR A 25 -0.90 7.96 29.01
CA TYR A 25 0.09 6.95 28.66
C TYR A 25 -0.47 5.92 27.68
N VAL A 26 -1.68 5.41 27.93
CA VAL A 26 -2.41 4.51 27.03
C VAL A 26 -2.70 5.20 25.70
N ARG A 27 -3.13 6.46 25.69
CA ARG A 27 -3.38 7.24 24.47
C ARG A 27 -2.09 7.50 23.69
N LYS A 28 -0.97 7.77 24.37
CA LYS A 28 0.36 7.94 23.75
C LYS A 28 0.89 6.64 23.11
N ASN A 29 0.51 5.49 23.66
CA ASN A 29 0.93 4.18 23.18
C ASN A 29 -0.07 3.50 22.22
N ASN A 30 -1.32 4.01 22.15
CA ASN A 30 -2.39 3.51 21.29
C ASN A 30 -2.70 4.42 20.09
N VAL A 31 -1.85 5.42 19.81
CA VAL A 31 -1.89 6.02 18.47
C VAL A 31 -1.12 5.05 17.59
N GLU A 32 -1.86 4.15 16.95
CA GLU A 32 -1.46 3.67 15.62
C GLU A 32 -1.20 4.96 14.83
N ASP A 33 0.07 5.30 14.60
CA ASP A 33 0.41 6.43 13.75
C ASP A 33 -0.06 6.03 12.34
N GLU A 34 -1.33 6.31 12.05
CA GLU A 34 -1.92 6.14 10.73
C GLU A 34 -0.96 6.79 9.72
N ALA A 35 -0.61 6.03 8.68
CA ALA A 35 0.36 6.46 7.70
C ALA A 35 -0.07 7.82 7.12
N LYS A 36 0.87 8.77 7.10
CA LYS A 36 0.56 10.15 6.70
C LYS A 36 0.71 10.26 5.19
N ILE A 37 -0.31 10.79 4.53
CA ILE A 37 -0.19 11.12 3.11
C ILE A 37 0.76 12.31 2.95
N ILE A 38 1.87 12.09 2.25
CA ILE A 38 2.93 13.09 2.00
C ILE A 38 2.93 13.64 0.58
N ASN A 39 2.31 12.94 -0.38
CA ASN A 39 2.16 13.41 -1.75
C ASN A 39 0.90 12.81 -2.41
N LYS A 40 0.33 13.50 -3.39
CA LYS A 40 -0.86 13.07 -4.13
C LYS A 40 -0.78 13.54 -5.59
N ILE A 41 -1.33 12.73 -6.49
CA ILE A 41 -1.63 13.14 -7.87
C ILE A 41 -3.15 13.18 -7.98
N GLU A 42 -3.76 14.30 -7.56
CA GLU A 42 -5.20 14.38 -7.29
C GLU A 42 -6.07 14.00 -8.49
N GLU A 43 -5.73 14.49 -9.69
CA GLU A 43 -6.49 14.17 -10.92
C GLU A 43 -6.49 12.68 -11.27
N TYR A 44 -5.47 11.95 -10.82
CA TYR A 44 -5.29 10.52 -11.04
C TYR A 44 -5.61 9.71 -9.79
N GLY A 45 -6.03 10.35 -8.69
CA GLY A 45 -6.33 9.72 -7.41
C GLY A 45 -5.24 8.77 -6.90
N TYR A 46 -3.96 9.11 -7.10
CA TYR A 46 -2.83 8.39 -6.51
C TYR A 46 -2.35 9.10 -5.26
N VAL A 47 -1.93 8.33 -4.26
CA VAL A 47 -1.43 8.84 -2.98
C VAL A 47 -0.12 8.15 -2.60
N LEU A 48 0.76 8.91 -1.96
CA LEU A 48 2.00 8.43 -1.36
C LEU A 48 1.97 8.65 0.15
N GLU A 49 2.21 7.57 0.88
CA GLU A 49 2.28 7.57 2.34
C GLU A 49 3.74 7.59 2.83
N ASP A 50 3.96 8.13 4.03
CA ASP A 50 5.29 8.30 4.63
C ASP A 50 5.97 6.97 5.02
N ASN A 51 5.20 5.92 5.30
CA ASN A 51 5.69 4.58 5.62
C ASN A 51 6.12 3.76 4.39
N MET A 52 5.95 4.27 3.17
CA MET A 52 6.28 3.54 1.94
C MET A 52 7.79 3.31 1.79
N PRO A 53 8.22 2.15 1.23
CA PRO A 53 9.63 1.85 0.99
C PRO A 53 10.28 2.89 0.07
N LYS A 54 11.59 3.10 0.23
CA LYS A 54 12.36 4.03 -0.60
C LYS A 54 12.18 3.77 -2.10
N LEU A 55 12.18 2.50 -2.51
CA LEU A 55 11.99 2.10 -3.91
C LEU A 55 10.65 2.59 -4.48
N HIS A 56 9.57 2.43 -3.69
CA HIS A 56 8.24 2.88 -4.08
C HIS A 56 8.17 4.40 -4.19
N LYS A 57 8.75 5.13 -3.22
CA LYS A 57 8.83 6.60 -3.25
C LYS A 57 9.53 7.11 -4.50
N THR A 58 10.66 6.50 -4.89
CA THR A 58 11.37 6.86 -6.12
C THR A 58 10.50 6.68 -7.36
N TYR A 59 9.80 5.56 -7.50
CA TYR A 59 8.88 5.37 -8.63
C TYR A 59 7.68 6.33 -8.60
N PHE A 60 7.24 6.74 -7.41
CA PHE A 60 6.15 7.70 -7.28
C PHE A 60 6.59 9.09 -7.72
N ASP A 61 7.80 9.52 -7.35
CA ASP A 61 8.38 10.78 -7.80
C ASP A 61 8.53 10.81 -9.33
N GLU A 62 9.02 9.72 -9.94
CA GLU A 62 9.06 9.55 -11.40
C GLU A 62 7.66 9.65 -12.05
N LEU A 63 6.63 9.09 -11.39
CA LEU A 63 5.25 9.18 -11.86
C LEU A 63 4.72 10.62 -11.79
N VAL A 64 5.00 11.35 -10.70
CA VAL A 64 4.62 12.77 -10.56
C VAL A 64 5.25 13.59 -11.69
N GLU A 65 6.55 13.42 -11.94
CA GLU A 65 7.24 14.13 -13.02
C GLU A 65 6.67 13.80 -14.40
N LEU A 66 6.30 12.54 -14.64
CA LEU A 66 5.72 12.12 -15.91
C LEU A 66 4.33 12.72 -16.12
N LEU A 67 3.44 12.63 -15.12
CA LEU A 67 2.04 13.04 -15.24
C LEU A 67 1.83 14.56 -15.17
N ASN A 68 2.85 15.33 -14.76
CA ASN A 68 2.84 16.80 -14.82
C ASN A 68 3.17 17.35 -16.23
N LYS A 69 3.51 16.49 -17.20
CA LYS A 69 3.79 16.92 -18.58
C LYS A 69 2.49 17.11 -19.36
N THR A 70 2.53 18.02 -20.33
CA THR A 70 1.40 18.26 -21.25
C THR A 70 1.16 17.08 -22.19
N ASP A 71 2.25 16.44 -22.62
CA ASP A 71 2.22 15.24 -23.46
C ASP A 71 2.79 14.08 -22.65
N ILE A 72 1.93 13.09 -22.38
CA ILE A 72 2.22 11.99 -21.46
C ILE A 72 2.64 10.78 -22.28
N ASP A 73 3.85 10.30 -21.99
CA ASP A 73 4.34 9.02 -22.51
C ASP A 73 3.61 7.89 -21.78
N GLU A 74 2.51 7.41 -22.36
CA GLU A 74 1.64 6.38 -21.77
C GLU A 74 2.35 5.04 -21.57
N GLU A 75 3.33 4.70 -22.41
CA GLU A 75 4.10 3.46 -22.24
C GLU A 75 4.95 3.55 -20.96
N LYS A 76 5.63 4.69 -20.75
CA LYS A 76 6.35 4.94 -19.48
C LYS A 76 5.39 5.00 -18.30
N TYR A 77 4.19 5.54 -18.49
CA TYR A 77 3.18 5.58 -17.44
C TYR A 77 2.75 4.15 -17.05
N ALA A 78 2.43 3.29 -18.02
CA ALA A 78 2.10 1.89 -17.78
C ALA A 78 3.22 1.17 -17.02
N ASN A 79 4.48 1.40 -17.41
CA ASN A 79 5.66 0.85 -16.76
C ASN A 79 5.79 1.30 -15.30
N LEU A 80 5.55 2.59 -15.01
CA LEU A 80 5.59 3.13 -13.65
C LEU A 80 4.45 2.61 -12.77
N VAL A 81 3.23 2.48 -13.31
CA VAL A 81 2.11 1.87 -12.59
C VAL A 81 2.44 0.44 -12.17
N VAL A 82 3.04 -0.35 -13.07
CA VAL A 82 3.48 -1.71 -12.77
C VAL A 82 4.58 -1.74 -11.70
N LYS A 83 5.59 -0.88 -11.82
CA LYS A 83 6.66 -0.76 -10.82
C LYS A 83 6.12 -0.39 -9.43
N LEU A 84 5.19 0.56 -9.37
CA LEU A 84 4.53 0.98 -8.13
C LEU A 84 3.68 -0.15 -7.54
N PHE A 85 2.89 -0.84 -8.35
CA PHE A 85 2.12 -2.00 -7.92
C PHE A 85 3.04 -3.10 -7.35
N ILE A 86 4.10 -3.50 -8.06
CA ILE A 86 5.01 -4.56 -7.60
C ILE A 86 5.74 -4.15 -6.31
N SER A 87 6.25 -2.92 -6.25
CA SER A 87 7.00 -2.42 -5.09
C SER A 87 6.16 -2.26 -3.81
N ASP A 88 4.84 -2.30 -3.92
CA ASP A 88 3.93 -2.27 -2.78
C ASP A 88 3.24 -3.62 -2.52
N PHE A 89 2.55 -4.19 -3.52
CA PHE A 89 1.80 -5.45 -3.37
C PHE A 89 2.69 -6.64 -3.01
N TYR A 90 3.90 -6.74 -3.58
CA TYR A 90 4.82 -7.84 -3.30
C TYR A 90 5.86 -7.51 -2.23
N ASN A 91 5.92 -6.27 -1.76
CA ASN A 91 6.73 -5.90 -0.60
C ASN A 91 5.91 -6.10 0.67
N ILE A 92 5.96 -7.30 1.24
CA ILE A 92 5.13 -7.69 2.38
C ILE A 92 5.81 -7.31 3.71
N GLU A 93 7.13 -7.17 3.73
CA GLU A 93 7.91 -6.84 4.94
C GLU A 93 7.35 -5.63 5.71
N ASN A 94 6.86 -4.60 5.02
CA ASN A 94 6.34 -3.37 5.64
C ASN A 94 4.84 -3.43 6.00
N LYS A 95 4.15 -4.56 5.79
CA LYS A 95 2.71 -4.68 6.03
C LYS A 95 2.42 -4.98 7.49
N ILE A 96 1.42 -4.31 8.08
CA ILE A 96 1.13 -4.45 9.52
C ILE A 96 0.36 -5.73 9.81
N THR A 97 -0.61 -6.07 8.97
CA THR A 97 -1.41 -7.30 9.12
C THR A 97 -1.74 -7.89 7.74
N LYS A 98 -2.34 -9.07 7.70
CA LYS A 98 -2.88 -9.63 6.45
C LYS A 98 -3.89 -8.71 5.74
N ASN A 99 -4.55 -7.80 6.45
CA ASN A 99 -5.57 -6.91 5.88
C ASN A 99 -4.97 -5.68 5.20
N ASP A 100 -3.68 -5.40 5.43
CA ASP A 100 -2.95 -4.27 4.88
C ASP A 100 -2.47 -4.62 3.46
N VAL A 101 -3.39 -4.77 2.51
CA VAL A 101 -3.08 -5.17 1.13
C VAL A 101 -2.57 -3.97 0.33
N GLY A 102 -1.30 -4.01 -0.09
CA GLY A 102 -0.67 -2.96 -0.88
C GLY A 102 -1.12 -2.93 -2.34
N GLY A 103 -0.82 -1.84 -3.06
CA GLY A 103 -0.96 -1.72 -4.51
C GLY A 103 -2.40 -1.59 -5.04
N LEU A 104 -3.41 -1.61 -4.17
CA LEU A 104 -4.83 -1.56 -4.57
C LEU A 104 -5.24 -0.28 -5.30
N GLN A 105 -4.51 0.82 -5.13
CA GLN A 105 -4.78 2.07 -5.86
C GLN A 105 -4.52 1.98 -7.37
N TYR A 106 -3.73 0.99 -7.80
CA TYR A 106 -3.40 0.72 -9.22
C TYR A 106 -4.30 -0.34 -9.86
N ILE A 107 -5.18 -0.96 -9.07
CA ILE A 107 -6.11 -2.00 -9.56
C ILE A 107 -7.41 -1.34 -10.04
N HIS A 108 -7.92 -1.82 -11.17
CA HIS A 108 -9.19 -1.39 -11.74
C HIS A 108 -10.34 -1.52 -10.74
N SER A 109 -11.20 -0.51 -10.66
CA SER A 109 -12.20 -0.39 -9.59
C SER A 109 -13.12 -1.62 -9.48
N THR A 110 -13.50 -2.21 -10.61
CA THR A 110 -14.44 -3.36 -10.66
C THR A 110 -13.89 -4.66 -10.08
N ILE A 111 -12.56 -4.82 -10.02
CA ILE A 111 -11.92 -6.05 -9.51
C ILE A 111 -11.14 -5.83 -8.21
N LYS A 112 -11.00 -4.59 -7.75
CA LYS A 112 -10.19 -4.20 -6.60
C LYS A 112 -10.53 -5.02 -5.34
N ASP A 113 -11.82 -5.14 -5.01
CA ASP A 113 -12.25 -5.85 -3.82
C ASP A 113 -11.96 -7.35 -3.91
N ASN A 114 -12.11 -7.94 -5.10
CA ASN A 114 -11.79 -9.33 -5.36
C ASN A 114 -10.27 -9.59 -5.24
N VAL A 115 -9.45 -8.68 -5.78
CA VAL A 115 -7.98 -8.74 -5.62
C VAL A 115 -7.59 -8.64 -4.15
N ALA A 116 -8.17 -7.70 -3.40
CA ALA A 116 -7.92 -7.54 -1.98
C ALA A 116 -8.34 -8.78 -1.16
N LEU A 117 -9.49 -9.37 -1.47
CA LEU A 117 -9.97 -10.60 -0.84
C LEU A 117 -9.05 -11.80 -1.16
N ASN A 118 -8.68 -11.95 -2.42
CA ASN A 118 -7.81 -13.04 -2.86
C ASN A 118 -6.42 -12.90 -2.24
N ALA A 119 -5.84 -11.71 -2.20
CA ALA A 119 -4.55 -11.45 -1.56
C ALA A 119 -4.58 -11.86 -0.08
N ARG A 120 -5.58 -11.40 0.68
CA ARG A 120 -5.81 -11.76 2.09
C ARG A 120 -5.92 -13.27 2.33
N ASN A 121 -6.47 -14.00 1.36
CA ASN A 121 -6.66 -15.45 1.45
C ASN A 121 -5.52 -16.27 0.86
N THR A 122 -4.53 -15.63 0.24
CA THR A 122 -3.40 -16.29 -0.43
C THR A 122 -2.07 -15.71 0.05
N ILE A 123 -1.47 -14.80 -0.71
CA ILE A 123 -0.13 -14.26 -0.49
C ILE A 123 0.03 -13.51 0.85
N TYR A 124 -1.06 -12.96 1.40
CA TYR A 124 -1.06 -12.24 2.67
C TYR A 124 -1.57 -13.09 3.85
N LYS A 125 -2.05 -14.31 3.59
CA LYS A 125 -2.79 -15.14 4.55
C LYS A 125 -2.06 -15.38 5.87
N TYR A 126 -0.75 -15.55 5.81
CA TYR A 126 0.09 -15.95 6.94
C TYR A 126 0.91 -14.79 7.52
N ILE A 127 0.60 -13.54 7.18
CA ILE A 127 1.26 -12.37 7.78
C ILE A 127 0.86 -12.30 9.26
N GLU A 128 1.86 -12.38 10.13
CA GLU A 128 1.69 -12.15 11.56
C GLU A 128 1.38 -10.67 11.82
N ASN A 129 0.51 -10.42 12.80
CA ASN A 129 0.17 -9.07 13.23
C ASN A 129 1.43 -8.37 13.79
N ASN A 130 1.67 -7.14 13.34
CA ASN A 130 2.80 -6.33 13.75
C ASN A 130 2.40 -4.95 14.31
N ILE A 131 1.21 -4.84 14.91
CA ILE A 131 0.72 -3.59 15.51
C ILE A 131 1.66 -3.13 16.63
N ASP A 132 2.25 -4.06 17.39
CA ASP A 132 3.18 -3.74 18.47
C ASP A 132 4.65 -3.61 18.02
N GLY A 133 4.93 -3.79 16.73
CA GLY A 133 6.26 -3.71 16.13
C GLY A 133 7.22 -4.84 16.51
N LYS A 134 6.75 -5.93 17.13
CA LYS A 134 7.60 -7.02 17.65
C LYS A 134 7.66 -8.25 16.73
N ARG A 135 7.10 -8.19 15.53
CA ARG A 135 7.13 -9.32 14.58
C ARG A 135 8.58 -9.69 14.26
N THR A 136 8.88 -10.98 14.34
CA THR A 136 10.18 -11.57 13.96
C THR A 136 10.11 -12.39 12.68
N GLN A 137 8.89 -12.62 12.15
CA GLN A 137 8.64 -13.29 10.89
C GLN A 137 9.45 -12.66 9.75
N GLU A 138 10.17 -13.51 8.99
CA GLU A 138 10.81 -13.10 7.75
C GLU A 138 9.77 -13.02 6.63
N LEU A 139 9.76 -11.90 5.91
CA LEU A 139 8.77 -11.58 4.88
C LEU A 139 9.47 -11.02 3.63
N PRO A 140 8.88 -11.21 2.44
CA PRO A 140 9.49 -10.75 1.21
C PRO A 140 9.60 -9.22 1.19
N LYS A 141 10.81 -8.76 0.87
CA LYS A 141 11.15 -7.35 0.67
C LYS A 141 11.63 -7.15 -0.76
N VAL A 142 10.89 -6.39 -1.56
CA VAL A 142 11.26 -6.10 -2.94
C VAL A 142 12.44 -5.12 -2.94
N THR A 143 13.49 -5.44 -3.69
CA THR A 143 14.70 -4.61 -3.78
C THR A 143 14.88 -3.95 -5.14
N ASP A 144 14.28 -4.53 -6.18
CA ASP A 144 14.43 -4.07 -7.56
C ASP A 144 13.25 -4.54 -8.41
N VAL A 145 12.82 -3.72 -9.39
CA VAL A 145 11.75 -4.06 -10.33
C VAL A 145 12.20 -3.70 -11.75
N ASN A 146 12.29 -4.72 -12.59
CA ASN A 146 12.76 -4.61 -13.96
C ASN A 146 11.64 -4.88 -14.97
N ILE A 147 11.38 -3.90 -15.83
CA ILE A 147 10.49 -4.06 -16.98
C ILE A 147 11.24 -4.83 -18.05
N VAL A 148 10.67 -5.96 -18.47
CA VAL A 148 11.27 -6.86 -19.46
C VAL A 148 10.81 -6.49 -20.86
N ASP A 149 9.52 -6.18 -21.02
CA ASP A 149 8.89 -5.92 -22.31
C ASP A 149 7.56 -5.18 -22.07
N THR A 150 7.23 -4.24 -22.95
CA THR A 150 5.96 -3.52 -22.92
C THR A 150 5.41 -3.43 -24.32
N LYS A 151 4.13 -3.76 -24.46
CA LYS A 151 3.44 -3.70 -25.75
C LYS A 151 2.04 -3.12 -25.60
N GLN A 152 1.66 -2.31 -26.57
CA GLN A 152 0.28 -1.86 -26.74
C GLN A 152 -0.54 -2.93 -27.45
N VAL A 153 -1.75 -3.17 -26.97
CA VAL A 153 -2.69 -4.17 -27.49
C VAL A 153 -4.12 -3.64 -27.42
N THR A 154 -5.00 -4.21 -28.24
CA THR A 154 -6.44 -4.15 -27.95
C THR A 154 -6.77 -5.20 -26.89
N TYR A 155 -7.51 -4.82 -25.85
CA TYR A 155 -7.95 -5.71 -24.78
C TYR A 155 -9.45 -5.57 -24.53
N THR A 156 -10.12 -6.69 -24.29
CA THR A 156 -11.56 -6.74 -23.99
C THR A 156 -11.74 -7.33 -22.60
N TYR A 157 -12.54 -6.67 -21.77
CA TYR A 157 -12.80 -7.06 -20.38
C TYR A 157 -14.26 -6.77 -20.04
N GLY A 158 -15.00 -7.80 -19.63
CA GLY A 158 -16.45 -7.73 -19.56
C GLY A 158 -17.04 -7.30 -20.91
N ASP A 159 -17.90 -6.29 -20.90
CA ASP A 159 -18.49 -5.69 -22.10
C ASP A 159 -17.70 -4.47 -22.62
N GLN A 160 -16.51 -4.19 -22.05
CA GLN A 160 -15.68 -3.04 -22.41
C GLN A 160 -14.51 -3.46 -23.29
N ARG A 161 -14.06 -2.51 -24.11
CA ARG A 161 -12.93 -2.69 -25.03
C ARG A 161 -12.04 -1.46 -24.97
N ASP A 162 -10.77 -1.71 -24.71
CA ASP A 162 -9.71 -0.71 -24.77
C ASP A 162 -8.80 -1.03 -25.96
N GLU A 163 -8.77 -0.14 -26.95
CA GLU A 163 -7.95 -0.30 -28.16
C GLU A 163 -6.46 -0.01 -27.92
N LYS A 164 -6.12 0.59 -26.77
CA LYS A 164 -4.78 1.07 -26.43
C LYS A 164 -4.31 0.57 -25.07
N ALA A 165 -4.79 -0.61 -24.67
CA ALA A 165 -4.33 -1.26 -23.45
C ALA A 165 -2.84 -1.62 -23.53
N TYR A 166 -2.22 -1.86 -22.38
CA TYR A 166 -0.81 -2.25 -22.29
C TYR A 166 -0.67 -3.62 -21.63
N ILE A 167 0.20 -4.45 -22.20
CA ILE A 167 0.71 -5.65 -21.53
C ILE A 167 2.18 -5.40 -21.20
N VAL A 168 2.51 -5.47 -19.92
CA VAL A 168 3.84 -5.24 -19.38
C VAL A 168 4.35 -6.54 -18.76
N LYS A 169 5.45 -7.07 -19.30
CA LYS A 169 6.20 -8.16 -18.67
C LYS A 169 7.18 -7.56 -17.70
N VAL A 170 7.15 -8.05 -16.47
CA VAL A 170 7.94 -7.53 -15.37
C VAL A 170 8.60 -8.67 -14.61
N SER A 171 9.79 -8.39 -14.10
CA SER A 171 10.52 -9.26 -13.17
C SER A 171 10.98 -8.42 -11.98
N TRP A 172 11.13 -9.02 -10.81
CA TRP A 172 11.59 -8.31 -9.62
C TRP A 172 12.45 -9.20 -8.73
N LYS A 173 13.22 -8.55 -7.85
CA LYS A 173 14.12 -9.22 -6.91
C LYS A 173 13.66 -8.99 -5.49
N TYR A 174 13.85 -10.01 -4.67
CA TYR A 174 13.70 -9.93 -3.24
C TYR A 174 15.04 -9.89 -2.54
N LYS A 175 15.06 -9.33 -1.33
CA LYS A 175 16.22 -9.37 -0.43
C LYS A 175 16.63 -10.80 -0.08
N ALA A 176 15.66 -11.69 0.10
CA ALA A 176 15.86 -13.12 0.37
C ALA A 176 14.88 -13.94 -0.49
N ASP A 177 15.32 -15.10 -0.97
CA ASP A 177 14.45 -16.02 -1.71
C ASP A 177 13.60 -16.85 -0.73
N LEU A 178 12.34 -16.45 -0.59
CA LEU A 178 11.36 -17.11 0.25
C LEU A 178 10.33 -17.90 -0.58
N GLY A 179 10.62 -18.16 -1.87
CA GLY A 179 9.72 -18.91 -2.77
C GLY A 179 8.53 -18.11 -3.33
N TYR A 180 8.57 -16.78 -3.24
CA TYR A 180 7.53 -15.91 -3.79
C TYR A 180 7.70 -15.73 -5.31
N GLN A 181 6.58 -15.43 -5.99
CA GLN A 181 6.57 -15.06 -7.41
C GLN A 181 7.55 -13.91 -7.67
N LYS A 182 8.28 -13.96 -8.79
CA LYS A 182 9.35 -13.01 -9.15
C LYS A 182 9.22 -12.45 -10.56
N GLU A 183 8.18 -12.86 -11.28
CA GLU A 183 7.87 -12.41 -12.63
C GLU A 183 6.38 -12.51 -12.89
N ALA A 184 5.87 -11.64 -13.76
CA ALA A 184 4.48 -11.62 -14.18
C ALA A 184 4.31 -10.92 -15.53
N SER A 185 3.19 -11.17 -16.18
CA SER A 185 2.65 -10.35 -17.27
C SER A 185 1.41 -9.62 -16.75
N ILE A 186 1.44 -8.29 -16.74
CA ILE A 186 0.39 -7.43 -16.19
C ILE A 186 -0.31 -6.69 -17.32
N THR A 187 -1.64 -6.74 -17.35
CA THR A 187 -2.47 -6.02 -18.32
C THR A 187 -3.08 -4.77 -17.66
N LEU A 188 -2.90 -3.62 -18.31
CA LEU A 188 -3.45 -2.33 -17.90
C LEU A 188 -4.41 -1.80 -18.97
N VAL A 189 -5.50 -1.19 -18.52
CA VAL A 189 -6.51 -0.52 -19.37
C VAL A 189 -6.78 0.89 -18.85
N HIS A 190 -7.36 1.71 -19.71
CA HIS A 190 -7.79 3.06 -19.37
C HIS A 190 -9.05 3.05 -18.50
N GLU A 191 -8.96 3.71 -17.35
CA GLU A 191 -10.06 3.96 -16.42
C GLU A 191 -10.15 5.47 -16.17
N GLY A 192 -10.85 6.16 -17.07
CA GLY A 192 -10.84 7.63 -17.12
C GLY A 192 -9.44 8.15 -17.48
N LYS A 193 -8.82 8.92 -16.58
CA LYS A 193 -7.43 9.38 -16.73
C LYS A 193 -6.40 8.32 -16.28
N LYS A 194 -6.82 7.28 -15.56
CA LYS A 194 -5.88 6.29 -14.99
C LYS A 194 -5.55 5.19 -15.97
N LEU A 195 -4.34 4.64 -15.85
CA LEU A 195 -4.07 3.28 -16.27
C LEU A 195 -4.25 2.36 -15.05
N SER A 196 -5.14 1.39 -15.19
CA SER A 196 -5.56 0.50 -14.12
C SER A 196 -5.31 -0.96 -14.50
N ILE A 197 -4.77 -1.73 -13.56
CA ILE A 197 -4.47 -3.15 -13.75
C ILE A 197 -5.77 -3.95 -13.70
N VAL A 198 -6.00 -4.76 -14.74
CA VAL A 198 -7.16 -5.66 -14.87
C VAL A 198 -6.79 -7.14 -14.84
N GLU A 199 -5.52 -7.47 -15.08
CA GLU A 199 -5.08 -8.86 -15.14
C GLU A 199 -3.62 -9.00 -14.72
N LEU A 200 -3.32 -10.10 -14.02
CA LEU A 200 -1.97 -10.54 -13.67
C LEU A 200 -1.86 -12.03 -14.03
N LYS A 201 -0.86 -12.36 -14.86
CA LYS A 201 -0.54 -13.72 -15.32
C LYS A 201 0.87 -14.12 -14.96
#